data_AF-A0A8K0XTE2-F1
#
_entry.id   AF-A0A8K0XTE2-F1
#
_cell.length_a   1.000
_cell.length_b   1.000
_cell.length_c   1.000
_cell.angle_alpha   90.00
_cell.angle_beta   90.00
_cell.angle_gamma   90.00
#
_symmetry.space_group_name_H-M   'P 1'
#
loop_
_entity.id
_entity.type
_entity.pdbx_description
1 polymer ?
#
loop_
_entity_poly.entity_id
_entity_poly.type
_entity_poly.pdbx_seq_one_letter_code
_entity_poly.pdbx_strand_id
1 'polypeptide(L)'
;MDFDLEELVNVEETFYNEGYKDGFAHGRIHGLIEGRALGREKGFEMWEELGFYEGFAATWKAIYDKRGIEDDRAINHIKHLQDLIAQFPKANPSASEPSELDIPKLFRQIRSRHKALCATLGVRVTYGMEPAAPPSASDDDPPVSLEPGKSGGKKKVWTLDNPSPSAGEKMSF
;
A
#
# COMPACT_ATOMS: atom_id res chain seq x y z
N MET A 1 22.54 19.68 64.25
CA MET A 1 22.10 19.34 62.89
C MET A 1 21.67 20.67 62.30
N ASP A 2 22.49 21.25 61.43
CA ASP A 2 22.07 22.43 60.67
C ASP A 2 21.13 21.92 59.59
N PHE A 3 19.87 22.35 59.69
CA PHE A 3 18.82 22.00 58.75
C PHE A 3 18.93 23.00 57.59
N ASP A 4 19.30 22.50 56.41
CA ASP A 4 19.49 23.36 55.24
C ASP A 4 18.13 23.72 54.62
N LEU A 5 17.63 24.90 54.98
CA LEU A 5 16.36 25.42 54.48
C LEU A 5 16.41 25.74 52.97
N GLU A 6 17.60 25.84 52.37
CA GLU A 6 17.77 26.04 50.93
C GLU A 6 17.42 24.78 50.14
N GLU A 7 17.69 23.59 50.70
CA GLU A 7 17.26 22.31 50.13
C GLU A 7 15.73 22.25 50.06
N LEU A 8 15.03 22.70 51.11
CA LEU A 8 13.56 22.70 51.18
C LEU A 8 12.91 23.64 50.14
N VAL A 9 13.57 24.75 49.82
CA VAL A 9 13.12 25.70 48.78
C VAL A 9 13.28 25.12 47.38
N ASN A 10 14.32 24.29 47.15
CA ASN A 10 14.64 23.73 45.84
C ASN A 10 14.04 22.33 45.58
N VAL A 11 13.21 21.82 46.50
CA VAL A 11 12.59 20.49 46.38
C VAL A 11 11.72 20.36 45.14
N GLU A 12 10.92 21.38 44.82
CA GLU A 12 10.05 21.39 43.64
C GLU A 12 10.87 21.30 42.34
N GLU A 13 11.90 22.13 42.23
CA GLU A 13 12.79 22.15 41.06
C GLU A 13 13.56 20.84 40.92
N THR A 14 13.97 20.24 42.04
CA THR A 14 14.68 18.95 42.05
C THR A 14 13.77 17.82 41.53
N PHE A 15 12.55 17.70 42.07
CA PHE A 15 11.60 16.69 41.59
C PHE A 15 11.14 16.94 40.15
N TYR A 16 11.00 18.20 39.74
CA TYR A 16 10.71 18.54 38.34
C TYR A 16 11.83 18.07 37.42
N ASN A 17 13.09 18.40 37.76
CA ASN A 17 14.26 18.03 36.96
C ASN A 17 14.46 16.51 36.90
N GLU A 18 14.22 15.80 38.02
CA GLU A 18 14.26 14.34 38.06
C GLU A 18 13.16 13.71 37.19
N GLY A 19 11.90 14.16 37.36
CA GLY A 19 10.78 13.67 36.56
C GLY A 19 10.92 13.97 35.08
N TYR A 20 11.46 15.14 34.72
CA TYR A 20 11.77 15.49 33.33
C TYR A 20 12.86 14.59 32.76
N LYS A 21 13.97 14.39 33.48
CA LYS A 21 15.07 13.53 33.01
C LYS A 21 14.61 12.09 32.80
N ASP A 22 13.84 11.55 33.74
CA ASP A 22 13.30 10.19 33.65
C ASP A 22 12.28 10.08 32.51
N GLY A 23 11.31 10.98 32.46
CA GLY A 23 10.30 11.03 31.40
C GLY A 23 10.91 11.21 30.01
N PHE A 24 11.94 12.05 29.88
CA PHE A 24 12.66 12.23 28.62
C PHE A 24 13.46 10.98 28.24
N ALA A 25 14.17 10.36 29.19
CA ALA A 25 14.92 9.13 28.93
C ALA A 25 13.98 7.99 28.49
N HIS A 26 12.84 7.83 29.17
CA HIS A 26 11.81 6.86 28.82
C HIS A 26 11.16 7.15 27.47
N GLY A 27 10.74 8.40 27.24
CA GLY A 27 10.14 8.85 25.99
C GLY A 27 11.08 8.69 24.79
N ARG A 28 12.39 8.91 24.98
CA ARG A 28 13.41 8.67 23.95
C ARG A 28 13.49 7.19 23.55
N ILE A 29 13.43 6.28 24.51
CA ILE A 29 13.46 4.83 24.24
C ILE A 29 12.19 4.40 23.52
N HIS A 30 11.02 4.79 24.05
CA HIS A 30 9.73 4.44 23.45
C HIS A 30 9.56 5.03 22.05
N GLY A 31 9.90 6.30 21.85
CA GLY A 31 9.83 6.95 20.54
C GLY A 31 10.73 6.28 19.50
N LEU A 32 11.91 5.77 19.92
CA LEU A 32 12.80 5.03 19.03
C LEU A 32 12.25 3.64 18.66
N ILE A 33 11.63 2.94 19.60
CA ILE A 33 11.00 1.64 19.35
C ILE A 33 9.78 1.81 18.43
N GLU A 34 8.90 2.75 18.75
CA GLU A 34 7.70 3.04 17.98
C GLU A 34 8.05 3.54 16.57
N GLY A 35 8.99 4.48 16.44
CA GLY A 35 9.44 4.97 15.14
C GLY A 35 10.03 3.87 14.26
N ARG A 36 10.77 2.92 14.84
CA ARG A 36 11.26 1.73 14.10
C ARG A 36 10.14 0.79 13.69
N ALA A 37 9.15 0.57 14.55
CA ALA A 37 8.00 -0.27 14.21
C ALA A 37 7.20 0.35 13.06
N LEU A 38 6.83 1.62 13.20
CA LEU A 38 6.06 2.37 12.20
C LEU A 38 6.80 2.47 10.86
N GLY A 39 8.10 2.75 10.90
CA GLY A 39 8.93 2.83 9.69
C GLY A 39 8.99 1.50 8.93
N ARG A 40 9.04 0.35 9.64
CA ARG A 40 8.98 -0.98 9.00
C ARG A 40 7.63 -1.26 8.37
N GLU A 41 6.54 -0.98 9.08
CA GLU A 41 5.18 -1.18 8.59
C GLU A 41 4.92 -0.35 7.33
N LYS A 42 5.19 0.95 7.39
CA LYS A 42 4.99 1.86 6.24
C LYS A 42 5.97 1.60 5.09
N GLY A 43 7.19 1.21 5.42
CA GLY A 43 8.15 0.74 4.42
C GLY A 43 7.64 -0.49 3.68
N PHE A 44 7.06 -1.46 4.40
CA PHE A 44 6.50 -2.66 3.81
C PHE A 44 5.30 -2.36 2.90
N GLU A 45 4.30 -1.58 3.38
CA GLU A 45 3.14 -1.17 2.56
C GLU A 45 3.57 -0.54 1.22
N MET A 46 4.59 0.31 1.27
CA MET A 46 5.10 0.98 0.07
C MET A 46 5.85 0.02 -0.87
N TRP A 47 6.69 -0.86 -0.31
CA TRP A 47 7.47 -1.82 -1.09
C TRP A 47 6.63 -2.95 -1.68
N GLU A 48 5.55 -3.35 -1.00
CA GLU A 48 4.57 -4.31 -1.51
C GLU A 48 3.96 -3.79 -2.83
N GLU A 49 3.53 -2.53 -2.84
CA GLU A 49 2.97 -1.88 -4.01
C GLU A 49 4.02 -1.71 -5.13
N LEU A 50 5.24 -1.33 -4.77
CA LEU A 50 6.36 -1.24 -5.73
C LEU A 50 6.68 -2.59 -6.37
N GLY A 51 6.78 -3.65 -5.56
CA GLY A 51 7.07 -5.00 -6.03
C GLY A 51 5.99 -5.51 -6.97
N PHE A 52 4.73 -5.17 -6.71
CA PHE A 52 3.64 -5.44 -7.64
C PHE A 52 3.85 -4.73 -8.99
N TYR A 53 4.17 -3.44 -8.99
CA TYR A 53 4.43 -2.70 -10.24
C TYR A 53 5.64 -3.21 -11.00
N GLU A 54 6.71 -3.59 -10.29
CA GLU A 54 7.91 -4.18 -10.88
C GLU A 54 7.59 -5.53 -11.54
N GLY A 55 6.90 -6.42 -10.83
CA GLY A 55 6.46 -7.72 -11.35
C GLY A 55 5.52 -7.59 -12.54
N PHE A 56 4.60 -6.62 -12.50
CA PHE A 56 3.73 -6.29 -13.61
C PHE A 56 4.53 -5.86 -14.85
N ALA A 57 5.44 -4.89 -14.70
CA ALA A 57 6.27 -4.40 -15.79
C ALA A 57 7.15 -5.52 -16.39
N ALA A 58 7.77 -6.34 -15.54
CA ALA A 58 8.61 -7.46 -15.96
C ALA A 58 7.82 -8.53 -16.73
N THR A 59 6.60 -8.85 -16.26
CA THR A 59 5.72 -9.83 -16.93
C THR A 59 5.32 -9.34 -18.32
N TRP A 60 4.89 -8.09 -18.45
CA TRP A 60 4.54 -7.54 -19.75
C TRP A 60 5.74 -7.47 -20.69
N LYS A 61 6.91 -7.06 -20.20
CA LYS A 61 8.15 -7.09 -20.99
C LYS A 61 8.39 -8.47 -21.60
N ALA A 62 8.34 -9.52 -20.77
CA ALA A 62 8.53 -10.89 -21.23
C ALA A 62 7.47 -11.35 -22.24
N ILE A 63 6.22 -10.88 -22.12
CA ILE A 63 5.15 -11.18 -23.10
C ILE A 63 5.44 -10.52 -24.45
N TYR A 64 5.85 -9.24 -24.44
CA TYR A 64 6.20 -8.51 -25.66
C TYR A 64 7.41 -9.14 -26.37
N ASP A 65 8.45 -9.48 -25.61
CA ASP A 65 9.65 -10.16 -26.12
C ASP A 65 9.31 -11.50 -26.78
N LYS A 66 8.42 -12.31 -26.17
CA LYS A 66 7.99 -13.60 -26.73
C LYS A 66 7.13 -13.47 -27.99
N ARG A 67 6.33 -12.40 -28.09
CA ARG A 67 5.45 -12.18 -29.24
C ARG A 67 6.15 -11.49 -30.41
N GLY A 68 7.39 -11.00 -30.21
CA GLY A 68 8.10 -10.21 -31.21
C GLY A 68 7.38 -8.89 -31.52
N ILE A 69 6.59 -8.38 -30.58
CA ILE A 69 5.87 -7.12 -30.75
C ILE A 69 6.81 -6.01 -30.29
N GLU A 70 7.29 -5.20 -31.22
CA GLU A 70 8.01 -3.97 -30.93
C GLU A 70 7.02 -2.81 -30.83
N ASP A 71 6.12 -2.86 -29.85
CA ASP A 71 5.31 -1.68 -29.52
C ASP A 71 6.20 -0.70 -28.76
N ASP A 72 6.77 0.24 -29.51
CA ASP A 72 7.63 1.29 -28.97
C ASP A 72 6.97 2.02 -27.81
N ARG A 73 5.65 2.21 -27.81
CA ARG A 73 4.98 2.99 -26.77
C ARG A 73 4.90 2.22 -25.45
N ALA A 74 4.38 0.99 -25.49
CA ALA A 74 4.26 0.17 -24.29
C ALA A 74 5.64 -0.18 -23.70
N ILE A 75 6.60 -0.53 -24.55
CA ILE A 75 7.97 -0.87 -24.13
C ILE A 75 8.66 0.33 -23.49
N ASN A 76 8.50 1.54 -24.03
CA ASN A 76 9.05 2.75 -23.42
C ASN A 76 8.42 3.05 -22.05
N HIS A 77 7.10 2.86 -21.90
CA HIS A 77 6.44 2.99 -20.60
C HIS A 77 6.93 1.97 -19.58
N ILE A 78 7.17 0.71 -20.00
CA ILE A 78 7.73 -0.36 -19.15
C ILE A 78 9.13 0.01 -18.67
N LYS A 79 10.03 0.39 -19.60
CA LYS A 79 11.42 0.77 -19.26
C LYS A 79 11.44 1.93 -18.26
N HIS A 80 10.67 2.99 -18.54
CA HIS A 80 10.62 4.15 -17.66
C HIS A 80 10.05 3.83 -16.27
N LEU A 81 9.07 2.93 -16.17
CA LEU A 81 8.56 2.47 -14.89
C LEU A 81 9.64 1.70 -14.11
N GLN A 82 10.39 0.82 -14.77
CA GLN A 82 11.51 0.10 -14.16
C GLN A 82 12.62 1.06 -13.67
N ASP A 83 12.96 2.08 -14.46
CA ASP A 83 13.98 3.07 -14.08
C ASP A 83 13.57 3.88 -12.85
N LEU A 84 12.29 4.22 -12.71
CA LEU A 84 11.79 4.92 -11.52
C LEU A 84 11.77 4.03 -10.28
N ILE A 85 11.44 2.75 -10.43
CA ILE A 85 11.49 1.78 -9.33
C ILE A 85 12.94 1.53 -8.90
N ALA A 86 13.89 1.49 -9.85
CA ALA A 86 15.31 1.30 -9.55
C ALA A 86 15.92 2.46 -8.73
N GLN A 87 15.35 3.67 -8.83
CA GLN A 87 15.76 4.84 -8.03
C GLN A 87 15.30 4.77 -6.57
N PHE A 88 14.38 3.85 -6.23
CA PHE A 88 13.87 3.76 -4.87
C PHE A 88 14.95 3.20 -3.91
N PRO A 89 15.19 3.86 -2.76
CA PRO A 89 16.26 3.47 -1.86
C PRO A 89 16.01 2.10 -1.24
N LYS A 90 16.91 1.14 -1.50
CA LYS A 90 16.85 -0.22 -0.95
C LYS A 90 17.42 -0.34 0.47
N ALA A 91 18.17 0.68 0.90
CA ALA A 91 18.72 0.78 2.23
C ALA A 91 18.18 2.05 2.90
N ASN A 92 17.92 1.97 4.21
CA ASN A 92 17.53 3.14 4.98
C ASN A 92 18.73 4.10 5.06
N PRO A 93 18.64 5.34 4.51
CA PRO A 93 19.71 6.31 4.69
C PRO A 93 19.86 6.59 6.19
N SER A 94 21.07 6.39 6.69
CA SER A 94 21.39 6.68 8.08
C SER A 94 21.32 8.19 8.30
N ALA A 95 21.09 8.64 9.55
CA ALA A 95 20.97 10.05 9.91
C ALA A 95 22.17 10.94 9.48
N SER A 96 23.28 10.34 9.06
CA SER A 96 24.51 10.99 8.59
C SER A 96 24.46 11.45 7.13
N GLU A 97 23.61 10.86 6.28
CA GLU A 97 23.55 11.16 4.84
C GLU A 97 22.13 11.58 4.47
N PRO A 98 21.80 12.89 4.52
CA PRO A 98 20.49 13.36 4.14
C PRO A 98 20.25 13.04 2.66
N SER A 99 19.38 12.06 2.42
CA SER A 99 18.90 11.78 1.07
C SER A 99 18.01 12.95 0.66
N GLU A 100 18.44 13.76 -0.31
CA GLU A 100 17.61 14.79 -0.96
C GLU A 100 16.43 14.19 -1.76
N LEU A 101 16.26 12.87 -1.72
CA LEU A 101 15.24 12.13 -2.45
C LEU A 101 13.88 12.28 -1.77
N ASP A 102 12.97 13.00 -2.44
CA ASP A 102 11.56 13.08 -2.08
C ASP A 102 10.84 11.75 -2.40
N ILE A 103 10.88 10.82 -1.44
CA ILE A 103 10.26 9.49 -1.53
C ILE A 103 8.77 9.59 -1.89
N PRO A 104 7.93 10.43 -1.23
CA PRO A 104 6.53 10.59 -1.60
C PRO A 104 6.31 11.05 -3.04
N LYS A 105 7.14 11.97 -3.56
CA LYS A 105 7.04 12.43 -4.95
C LYS A 105 7.39 11.32 -5.93
N LEU A 106 8.49 10.60 -5.70
CA LEU A 106 8.88 9.47 -6.53
C LEU A 106 7.78 8.39 -6.56
N PHE A 107 7.20 8.08 -5.40
CA PHE A 107 6.13 7.11 -5.28
C PHE A 107 4.86 7.50 -6.06
N ARG A 108 4.45 8.79 -5.99
CA ARG A 108 3.34 9.31 -6.82
C ARG A 108 3.64 9.22 -8.31
N GLN A 109 4.89 9.46 -8.70
CA GLN A 109 5.34 9.36 -10.09
C GLN A 109 5.28 7.89 -10.58
N ILE A 110 5.70 6.93 -9.77
CA ILE A 110 5.59 5.50 -10.10
C ILE A 110 4.12 5.10 -10.32
N ARG A 111 3.22 5.48 -9.40
CA ARG A 111 1.77 5.21 -9.53
C ARG A 111 1.17 5.78 -10.81
N SER A 112 1.54 7.02 -11.17
CA SER A 112 1.02 7.66 -12.38
C SER A 112 1.52 6.97 -13.65
N ARG A 113 2.79 6.56 -13.67
CA ARG A 113 3.39 5.80 -14.78
C ARG A 113 2.78 4.41 -14.93
N HIS A 114 2.56 3.69 -13.82
CA HIS A 114 1.85 2.42 -13.84
C HIS A 114 0.45 2.57 -14.43
N LYS A 115 -0.33 3.60 -14.01
CA LYS A 115 -1.65 3.88 -14.60
C LYS A 115 -1.58 4.17 -16.11
N ALA A 116 -0.58 4.93 -16.55
CA ALA A 116 -0.38 5.20 -17.97
C ALA A 116 -0.03 3.94 -18.77
N LEU A 117 0.77 3.04 -18.19
CA LEU A 117 1.07 1.73 -18.78
C LEU A 117 -0.19 0.88 -18.90
N CYS A 118 -1.00 0.78 -17.84
CA CYS A 118 -2.29 0.07 -17.87
C CYS A 118 -3.24 0.62 -18.97
N ALA A 119 -3.30 1.94 -19.13
CA ALA A 119 -4.09 2.57 -20.19
C ALA A 119 -3.56 2.24 -21.60
N THR A 120 -2.23 2.15 -21.76
CA THR A 120 -1.60 1.79 -23.04
C THR A 120 -1.83 0.32 -23.39
N LEU A 121 -1.77 -0.57 -22.40
CA LEU A 121 -2.01 -2.00 -22.55
C LEU A 121 -3.51 -2.35 -22.66
N GLY A 122 -4.41 -1.40 -22.36
CA GLY A 122 -5.85 -1.65 -22.32
C GLY A 122 -6.30 -2.56 -21.19
N VAL A 123 -5.48 -2.73 -20.14
CA VAL A 123 -5.76 -3.64 -19.03
C VAL A 123 -6.14 -2.85 -17.78
N ARG A 124 -7.25 -3.24 -17.14
CA ARG A 124 -7.62 -2.72 -15.83
C ARG A 124 -7.00 -3.60 -14.75
N VAL A 125 -5.94 -3.09 -14.15
CA VAL A 125 -5.24 -3.76 -13.06
C VAL A 125 -5.58 -3.03 -11.76
N THR A 126 -6.19 -3.73 -10.83
CA THR A 126 -6.41 -3.25 -9.47
C THR A 126 -5.36 -3.87 -8.57
N TYR A 127 -4.39 -3.08 -8.11
CA TYR A 127 -3.63 -3.45 -6.93
C TYR A 127 -4.61 -3.49 -5.76
N GLY A 128 -4.71 -4.62 -5.07
CA GLY A 128 -5.70 -4.87 -4.02
C GLY A 128 -5.45 -3.94 -2.83
N MET A 129 -6.02 -2.74 -2.88
CA MET A 129 -6.03 -1.78 -1.79
C MET A 129 -7.46 -1.36 -1.45
N GLU A 130 -8.41 -2.30 -1.51
CA GLU A 130 -9.59 -2.22 -0.65
C GLU A 130 -9.48 -3.38 0.33
N PRO A 131 -9.22 -3.16 1.63
CA PRO A 131 -9.89 -4.00 2.60
C PRO A 131 -11.37 -3.90 2.24
N ALA A 132 -12.00 -5.02 1.87
CA ALA A 132 -13.44 -5.06 1.73
C ALA A 132 -14.00 -4.42 3.01
N ALA A 133 -14.65 -3.26 2.86
CA ALA A 133 -15.24 -2.58 3.98
C ALA A 133 -16.07 -3.64 4.74
N PRO A 134 -15.86 -3.83 6.06
CA PRO A 134 -16.71 -4.75 6.79
C PRO A 134 -18.15 -4.31 6.53
N PRO A 135 -19.07 -5.22 6.20
CA PRO A 135 -20.48 -4.85 6.11
C PRO A 135 -20.80 -4.19 7.44
N SER A 136 -21.19 -2.91 7.38
CA SER A 136 -21.62 -2.16 8.55
C SER A 136 -22.62 -3.02 9.31
N ALA A 137 -22.23 -3.52 10.47
CA ALA A 137 -23.12 -4.20 11.39
C ALA A 137 -24.08 -3.12 11.92
N SER A 138 -25.19 -2.96 11.22
CA SER A 138 -26.39 -2.33 11.76
C SER A 138 -27.30 -3.46 12.22
N ASP A 139 -27.27 -3.73 13.51
CA ASP A 139 -28.25 -4.59 14.18
C ASP A 139 -29.65 -3.93 14.13
N ASP A 140 -30.59 -4.68 13.58
CA ASP A 140 -32.05 -4.77 13.80
C ASP A 140 -32.96 -3.52 13.93
N ASP A 141 -33.89 -3.36 12.97
CA ASP A 141 -35.36 -3.49 13.17
C ASP A 141 -36.15 -3.44 11.81
N PRO A 142 -37.43 -3.91 11.72
CA PRO A 142 -37.99 -4.66 10.57
C PRO A 142 -38.84 -3.82 9.57
N PRO A 143 -39.42 -4.42 8.48
CA PRO A 143 -39.64 -3.73 7.22
C PRO A 143 -41.01 -3.03 7.09
N VAL A 144 -41.02 -1.87 6.43
CA VAL A 144 -42.23 -1.22 5.90
C VAL A 144 -42.06 -0.98 4.39
N SER A 145 -43.12 -1.32 3.65
CA SER A 145 -43.17 -1.60 2.23
C SER A 145 -43.34 -0.39 1.28
N LEU A 146 -42.77 -0.53 0.07
CA LEU A 146 -43.11 0.04 -1.28
C LEU A 146 -42.87 1.55 -1.52
N GLU A 147 -42.39 2.11 -2.65
CA GLU A 147 -41.85 1.79 -4.01
C GLU A 147 -41.42 3.18 -4.63
N PRO A 148 -41.02 3.35 -5.92
CA PRO A 148 -39.77 2.99 -6.59
C PRO A 148 -38.94 4.22 -7.06
N GLY A 149 -37.61 4.13 -7.07
CA GLY A 149 -36.69 5.16 -7.61
C GLY A 149 -35.67 4.58 -8.59
N LYS A 150 -35.57 5.19 -9.78
CA LYS A 150 -34.87 4.70 -10.99
C LYS A 150 -33.33 4.68 -10.94
N SER A 151 -32.81 3.59 -11.52
CA SER A 151 -31.64 3.44 -12.41
C SER A 151 -30.22 3.83 -11.94
N GLY A 152 -29.38 2.80 -11.74
CA GLY A 152 -27.93 2.84 -11.94
C GLY A 152 -27.47 1.49 -12.51
N GLY A 153 -26.91 1.49 -13.73
CA GLY A 153 -26.74 0.29 -14.57
C GLY A 153 -25.88 -0.83 -13.98
N LYS A 154 -26.40 -2.06 -14.05
CA LYS A 154 -25.66 -3.29 -13.72
C LYS A 154 -24.59 -3.55 -14.79
N LYS A 155 -23.32 -3.60 -14.39
CA LYS A 155 -22.19 -4.00 -15.23
C LYS A 155 -22.36 -5.46 -15.63
N LYS A 156 -22.41 -5.74 -16.94
CA LYS A 156 -22.46 -7.10 -17.47
C LYS A 156 -21.13 -7.79 -17.18
N VAL A 157 -21.14 -8.72 -16.23
CA VAL A 157 -20.08 -9.73 -16.04
C VAL A 157 -20.31 -10.78 -17.12
N TRP A 158 -19.27 -11.10 -17.89
CA TRP A 158 -19.33 -12.11 -18.94
C TRP A 158 -19.77 -13.46 -18.37
N THR A 159 -20.77 -14.09 -18.96
CA THR A 159 -21.14 -15.48 -18.68
C THR A 159 -20.24 -16.37 -19.52
N LEU A 160 -19.42 -17.19 -18.86
CA LEU A 160 -18.70 -18.29 -19.49
C LEU A 160 -19.70 -19.42 -19.74
N ASP A 161 -20.07 -19.65 -21.00
CA ASP A 161 -20.80 -20.85 -21.39
C ASP A 161 -19.88 -22.05 -21.20
N ASN A 162 -20.18 -22.86 -20.18
CA ASN A 162 -19.61 -24.19 -20.02
C ASN A 162 -20.46 -25.15 -20.87
N PRO A 163 -19.90 -25.83 -21.89
CA PRO A 163 -20.65 -26.88 -22.57
C PRO A 163 -20.88 -28.05 -21.60
N SER A 164 -22.14 -28.45 -21.45
CA SER A 164 -22.53 -29.62 -20.67
C SER A 164 -21.92 -30.90 -21.25
N PRO A 165 -21.61 -31.92 -20.42
CA PRO A 165 -21.16 -33.20 -20.93
C PRO A 165 -22.36 -33.95 -21.52
N SER A 166 -22.34 -34.17 -22.84
CA SER A 166 -23.28 -35.08 -23.50
C SER A 166 -22.93 -36.52 -23.13
N ALA A 167 -23.48 -37.03 -22.03
CA ALA A 167 -23.51 -38.45 -21.73
C ALA A 167 -24.81 -39.04 -22.26
N GLY A 168 -24.74 -39.79 -23.36
CA GLY A 168 -25.87 -40.58 -23.83
C GLY A 168 -25.86 -40.96 -25.31
N GLU A 169 -24.79 -41.60 -25.79
CA GLU A 169 -24.89 -42.38 -27.03
C GLU A 169 -24.81 -43.87 -26.70
N LYS A 170 -25.94 -44.55 -26.88
CA LYS A 170 -26.08 -46.01 -26.81
C LYS A 170 -25.68 -46.61 -28.15
N MET A 171 -24.70 -47.52 -28.18
CA MET A 171 -24.60 -48.65 -29.13
C MET A 171 -23.86 -49.77 -28.37
N SER A 172 -24.49 -50.83 -27.85
CA SER A 172 -25.05 -52.03 -28.47
C SER A 172 -24.02 -52.94 -29.17
N PHE A 173 -23.76 -54.08 -28.49
CA PHE A 173 -23.01 -55.31 -28.82
C PHE A 173 -21.49 -55.24 -28.91
#